data_AF-A0A414ASI2-F1
#
_entry.id   AF-A0A414ASI2-F1
#
_cell.length_a   1.000
_cell.length_b   1.000
_cell.length_c   1.000
_cell.angle_alpha   90.00
_cell.angle_beta   90.00
_cell.angle_gamma   90.00
#
_symmetry.space_group_name_H-M   'P 1'
#
loop_
_entity.id
_entity.type
_entity.pdbx_description
1 polymer ?
#
loop_
_entity_poly.entity_id
_entity_poly.type
_entity_poly.pdbx_seq_one_letter_code
_entity_poly.pdbx_strand_id
1 'polypeptide(L)'
;MSYQKEKRRVWRLEEQLEELRRNKMSPSVTNDGMPHGTDKKDLSDYAVKVDEIEQELVAARYCRICAFQEVQKRIEAMEDEREKDLLTYRYIRGMKWEKICTEMKHSWQHIHRIHAKALKNFTM
;
A
#
# COMPACT_ATOMS: atom_id res chain seq x y z
N MET A 1 3.98 13.20 3.72
CA MET A 1 3.71 11.91 3.04
C MET A 1 2.45 11.27 3.63
N SER A 2 1.66 10.52 2.85
CA SER A 2 0.44 9.84 3.34
C SER A 2 0.63 8.33 3.35
N TYR A 3 0.52 7.69 4.52
CA TYR A 3 0.69 6.24 4.69
C TYR A 3 -0.11 5.40 3.67
N GLN A 4 -1.37 5.77 3.42
CA GLN A 4 -2.22 5.04 2.46
C GLN A 4 -1.72 5.17 1.01
N LYS A 5 -1.06 6.28 0.65
CA LYS A 5 -0.43 6.42 -0.67
C LYS A 5 0.78 5.50 -0.80
N GLU A 6 1.64 5.46 0.22
CA GLU A 6 2.81 4.57 0.23
C GLU A 6 2.41 3.09 0.25
N LYS A 7 1.36 2.74 1.00
CA LYS A 7 0.78 1.38 0.99
C LYS A 7 0.34 0.97 -0.42
N ARG A 8 -0.36 1.85 -1.15
CA ARG A 8 -0.75 1.59 -2.55
C ARG A 8 0.44 1.55 -3.50
N ARG A 9 1.49 2.35 -3.26
CA ARG A 9 2.71 2.33 -4.08
C ARG A 9 3.39 0.97 -4.01
N VAL A 10 3.58 0.44 -2.79
CA VAL A 10 4.15 -0.90 -2.59
C VAL A 10 3.32 -1.96 -3.31
N TRP A 11 1.98 -1.93 -3.16
CA TRP A 11 1.11 -2.91 -3.81
C TRP A 11 1.22 -2.88 -5.35
N ARG A 12 1.27 -1.69 -5.98
CA ARG A 12 1.47 -1.58 -7.43
C ARG A 12 2.82 -2.14 -7.90
N LEU A 13 3.90 -1.88 -7.15
CA LEU A 13 5.22 -2.41 -7.49
C LEU A 13 5.27 -3.95 -7.35
N GLU A 14 4.61 -4.50 -6.32
CA GLU A 14 4.47 -5.95 -6.14
C GLU A 14 3.68 -6.57 -7.30
N GLU A 15 2.58 -5.95 -7.73
CA GLU A 15 1.78 -6.39 -8.87
C GLU A 15 2.56 -6.36 -10.19
N GLN A 16 3.30 -5.26 -10.45
CA GLN A 16 4.16 -5.14 -11.62
C GLN A 16 5.26 -6.22 -11.65
N LEU A 17 5.89 -6.48 -10.50
CA LEU A 17 6.91 -7.53 -10.39
C LEU A 17 6.32 -8.92 -10.65
N GLU A 18 5.13 -9.19 -10.13
CA GLU A 18 4.44 -10.46 -10.34
C GLU A 18 4.01 -10.64 -11.80
N GLU A 19 3.49 -9.60 -12.44
CA GLU A 19 3.14 -9.61 -13.86
C GLU A 19 4.36 -9.87 -14.73
N LEU A 20 5.48 -9.19 -14.47
CA LEU A 20 6.74 -9.40 -15.19
C LEU A 20 7.22 -10.86 -15.08
N ARG A 21 7.14 -11.44 -13.89
CA ARG A 21 7.49 -12.86 -13.64
C ARG A 21 6.53 -13.82 -14.37
N ARG A 22 5.22 -13.55 -14.37
CA ARG A 22 4.23 -14.37 -15.11
C ARG A 22 4.47 -14.34 -16.61
N ASN A 23 4.72 -13.16 -17.18
CA ASN A 23 4.98 -12.99 -18.61
C ASN A 23 6.24 -13.75 -19.04
N LYS A 24 7.26 -13.83 -18.18
CA LYS A 24 8.45 -14.65 -18.48
C LYS A 24 8.20 -16.16 -18.42
N MET A 25 7.31 -16.61 -17.53
CA MET A 25 6.94 -18.03 -17.38
C MET A 25 5.95 -18.52 -18.45
N SER A 26 5.23 -17.61 -19.09
CA SER A 26 4.32 -17.89 -20.21
C SER A 26 4.71 -17.03 -21.42
N PRO A 27 5.86 -17.30 -22.06
CA PRO A 27 6.15 -16.69 -23.35
C PRO A 27 5.06 -17.16 -24.30
N SER A 28 4.28 -16.23 -24.85
CA SER A 28 3.30 -16.53 -25.87
C SER A 28 4.01 -17.30 -26.98
N VAL A 29 3.56 -18.53 -27.25
CA VAL A 29 4.13 -19.38 -28.28
C VAL A 29 3.76 -18.79 -29.64
N THR A 30 4.61 -17.92 -30.19
CA THR A 30 4.67 -17.68 -31.63
C THR A 30 5.31 -18.92 -32.25
N ASN A 31 4.47 -19.78 -32.82
CA ASN A 31 4.86 -21.05 -33.45
C ASN A 31 5.26 -20.80 -34.91
N ASP A 32 6.47 -20.25 -35.11
CA ASP A 32 7.01 -19.89 -36.43
C ASP A 32 8.04 -20.93 -36.93
N GLY A 33 8.36 -21.93 -36.10
CA GLY A 33 9.25 -23.05 -36.44
C GLY A 33 10.74 -22.72 -36.61
N MET A 34 11.18 -21.48 -36.43
CA MET A 34 12.57 -21.05 -36.65
C MET A 34 13.22 -20.47 -35.38
N PRO A 35 14.33 -21.04 -34.86
CA PRO A 35 15.03 -20.48 -33.71
C PRO A 35 15.71 -19.16 -34.10
N HIS A 36 15.16 -18.04 -33.65
CA HIS A 36 15.80 -16.73 -33.77
C HIS A 36 16.78 -16.52 -32.60
N GLY A 37 17.98 -16.04 -32.86
CA GLY A 37 19.07 -15.81 -31.88
C GLY A 37 18.85 -14.68 -30.86
N THR A 38 17.60 -14.40 -30.48
CA THR A 38 17.17 -13.27 -29.66
C THR A 38 17.12 -13.55 -28.15
N ASP A 39 17.18 -14.82 -27.73
CA ASP A 39 16.89 -15.26 -26.36
C ASP A 39 17.85 -14.70 -25.28
N LYS A 40 19.14 -14.53 -25.59
CA LYS A 40 20.13 -14.07 -24.59
C LYS A 40 19.95 -12.60 -24.19
N LYS A 41 19.59 -11.75 -25.16
CA LYS A 41 19.34 -10.32 -24.91
C LYS A 41 18.03 -10.12 -24.14
N ASP A 42 17.01 -10.90 -24.48
CA ASP A 42 15.72 -10.88 -23.77
C ASP A 42 15.88 -11.26 -22.28
N LEU A 43 16.76 -12.21 -21.98
CA LEU A 43 17.05 -12.59 -20.59
C LEU A 43 17.80 -11.50 -19.80
N SER A 44 18.76 -10.81 -20.41
CA SER A 44 19.47 -9.71 -19.73
C SER A 44 18.55 -8.51 -19.50
N ASP A 45 17.74 -8.14 -20.49
CA ASP A 45 16.83 -7.00 -20.39
C ASP A 45 15.73 -7.26 -19.34
N TYR A 46 15.21 -8.50 -19.29
CA TYR A 46 14.33 -8.97 -18.21
C TYR A 46 14.98 -8.85 -16.83
N ALA A 47 16.21 -9.34 -16.67
CA ALA A 47 16.90 -9.34 -15.38
C ALA A 47 17.13 -7.91 -14.86
N VAL A 48 17.51 -6.97 -15.75
CA VAL A 48 17.64 -5.55 -15.40
C VAL A 48 16.30 -4.98 -14.90
N LYS A 49 15.20 -5.28 -15.59
CA LYS A 49 13.88 -4.76 -15.20
C LYS A 49 13.38 -5.30 -13.86
N VAL A 50 13.67 -6.58 -13.57
CA VAL A 50 13.38 -7.19 -12.27
C VAL A 50 14.16 -6.48 -11.16
N ASP A 51 15.46 -6.28 -11.33
CA ASP A 51 16.32 -5.64 -10.33
C ASP A 51 15.88 -4.18 -10.07
N GLU A 52 15.56 -3.41 -11.12
CA GLU A 52 15.03 -2.05 -10.99
C GLU A 52 13.76 -1.99 -10.12
N ILE A 53 12.78 -2.86 -10.39
CA ILE A 53 11.53 -2.91 -9.63
C ILE A 53 11.76 -3.39 -8.20
N GLU A 54 12.65 -4.36 -7.98
CA GLU A 54 12.99 -4.86 -6.64
C GLU A 54 13.65 -3.78 -5.78
N GLN A 55 14.59 -3.01 -6.35
CA GLN A 55 15.21 -1.87 -5.67
C GLN A 55 14.18 -0.78 -5.33
N GLU A 56 13.29 -0.44 -6.28
CA GLU A 56 12.23 0.53 -6.01
C GLU A 56 11.25 0.03 -4.92
N LEU A 57 10.94 -1.27 -4.93
CA LEU A 57 10.07 -1.90 -3.94
C LEU A 57 10.66 -1.83 -2.53
N VAL A 58 11.97 -2.06 -2.37
CA VAL A 58 12.67 -1.89 -1.09
C VAL A 58 12.53 -0.46 -0.59
N ALA A 59 12.83 0.53 -1.44
CA ALA A 59 12.70 1.94 -1.09
C ALA A 59 11.25 2.32 -0.71
N ALA A 60 10.26 1.86 -1.50
CA ALA A 60 8.85 2.12 -1.24
C ALA A 60 8.36 1.46 0.08
N ARG A 61 8.85 0.25 0.40
CA ARG A 61 8.54 -0.43 1.66
C ARG A 61 9.10 0.35 2.85
N TYR A 62 10.32 0.88 2.73
CA TYR A 62 10.91 1.74 3.77
C TYR A 62 10.06 3.01 3.97
N CYS A 63 9.73 3.74 2.89
CA CYS A 63 8.87 4.93 2.97
C CYS A 63 7.50 4.61 3.61
N ARG A 64 6.91 3.46 3.29
CA ARG A 64 5.65 2.98 3.89
C ARG A 64 5.79 2.76 5.40
N ILE A 65 6.88 2.14 5.86
CA ILE A 65 7.14 1.91 7.28
C ILE A 65 7.30 3.25 8.01
N CYS A 66 8.11 4.16 7.49
CA CYS A 66 8.28 5.49 8.09
C CYS A 66 6.96 6.26 8.16
N ALA A 67 6.18 6.26 7.08
CA ALA A 67 4.88 6.92 7.06
C ALA A 67 3.87 6.29 8.03
N PHE A 68 3.92 4.96 8.19
CA PHE A 68 3.10 4.24 9.17
C PHE A 68 3.46 4.65 10.59
N GLN A 69 4.75 4.57 10.94
CA GLN A 69 5.25 4.90 12.27
C GLN A 69 4.92 6.34 12.66
N GLU A 70 5.05 7.28 11.72
CA GLU A 70 4.74 8.69 11.96
C GLU A 70 3.26 8.90 12.28
N VAL A 71 2.36 8.32 11.47
CA VAL A 71 0.92 8.42 11.70
C VAL A 71 0.53 7.72 13.01
N GLN A 72 1.05 6.52 13.25
CA GLN A 72 0.76 5.77 14.47
C GLN A 72 1.20 6.53 15.70
N LYS A 73 2.44 7.04 15.74
CA LYS A 73 2.97 7.79 16.87
C LYS A 73 2.10 9.01 17.21
N ARG A 74 1.65 9.75 16.20
CA ARG A 74 0.78 10.92 16.40
C ARG A 74 -0.61 10.54 16.91
N ILE A 75 -1.19 9.46 16.40
CA ILE A 75 -2.46 8.95 16.91
C ILE A 75 -2.31 8.53 18.39
N GLU A 76 -1.26 7.77 18.71
CA GLU A 76 -1.01 7.31 20.09
C GLU A 76 -0.75 8.45 21.08
N ALA A 77 -0.25 9.59 20.61
CA ALA A 77 -0.01 10.78 21.43
C ALA A 77 -1.28 11.56 21.80
N MET A 78 -2.45 11.24 21.22
CA MET A 78 -3.71 11.87 21.58
C MET A 78 -4.17 11.48 22.99
N GLU A 79 -5.08 12.25 23.59
CA GLU A 79 -5.62 11.93 24.93
C GLU A 79 -6.89 11.06 24.89
N ASP A 80 -7.81 11.31 23.95
CA ASP A 80 -9.09 10.59 23.89
C ASP A 80 -8.94 9.26 23.13
N GLU A 81 -9.01 8.15 23.88
CA GLU A 81 -8.88 6.78 23.33
C GLU A 81 -9.89 6.47 22.21
N ARG A 82 -11.11 7.03 22.24
CA ARG A 82 -12.09 6.80 21.16
C ARG A 82 -11.68 7.52 19.88
N GLU A 83 -11.02 8.66 20.00
CA GLU A 83 -10.46 9.38 18.86
C GLU A 83 -9.30 8.57 18.26
N LYS A 84 -8.44 7.99 19.11
CA LYS A 84 -7.37 7.08 18.66
C LYS A 84 -7.91 5.89 17.90
N ASP A 85 -8.88 5.18 18.48
CA ASP A 85 -9.50 4.01 17.87
C ASP A 85 -10.10 4.36 16.51
N LEU A 86 -10.86 5.44 16.43
CA LEU A 86 -11.50 5.88 15.20
C LEU A 86 -10.46 6.20 14.12
N LEU A 87 -9.41 6.97 14.45
CA LEU A 87 -8.37 7.34 13.48
C LEU A 87 -7.54 6.12 13.07
N THR A 88 -7.24 5.20 13.98
CA THR A 88 -6.57 3.94 13.68
C THR A 88 -7.41 3.09 12.72
N TYR A 89 -8.70 2.93 12.98
CA TYR A 89 -9.58 2.17 12.10
C TYR A 89 -9.67 2.81 10.71
N ARG A 90 -9.80 4.13 10.65
CA ARG A 90 -9.98 4.85 9.39
C ARG A 90 -8.70 4.93 8.56
N TYR A 91 -7.58 5.33 9.16
CA TYR A 91 -6.38 5.75 8.44
C TYR A 91 -5.23 4.75 8.49
N ILE A 92 -5.16 3.89 9.51
CA ILE A 92 -4.19 2.79 9.56
C ILE A 92 -4.80 1.53 8.93
N ARG A 93 -5.95 1.07 9.46
CA ARG A 93 -6.59 -0.17 9.00
C ARG A 93 -7.35 0.02 7.68
N GLY A 94 -7.65 1.25 7.29
CA GLY A 94 -8.33 1.56 6.02
C GLY A 94 -9.79 1.12 5.99
N MET A 95 -10.46 1.05 7.14
CA MET A 95 -11.85 0.62 7.23
C MET A 95 -12.81 1.62 6.58
N LYS A 96 -13.91 1.09 6.03
CA LYS A 96 -15.05 1.89 5.61
C LYS A 96 -15.88 2.31 6.83
N TRP A 97 -16.63 3.41 6.71
CA TRP A 97 -17.40 3.98 7.81
C TRP A 97 -18.44 3.02 8.39
N GLU A 98 -19.07 2.21 7.55
CA GLU A 98 -20.09 1.22 7.94
C GLU A 98 -19.49 0.19 8.92
N LYS A 99 -18.27 -0.27 8.62
CA LYS A 99 -17.55 -1.18 9.51
C LYS A 99 -17.17 -0.48 10.81
N ILE A 100 -16.66 0.74 10.75
CA ILE A 100 -16.30 1.53 11.94
C ILE A 100 -17.52 1.72 12.87
N CYS A 101 -18.68 2.07 12.31
CA CYS A 101 -19.92 2.20 13.08
C CYS A 101 -20.28 0.91 13.82
N THR A 102 -20.10 -0.24 13.14
CA THR A 102 -20.36 -1.56 13.71
C THR A 102 -19.37 -1.89 14.83
N GLU A 103 -18.06 -1.72 14.59
CA GLU A 103 -17.00 -2.02 15.56
C GLU A 103 -17.11 -1.15 16.81
N MET A 104 -17.37 0.15 16.64
CA MET A 104 -17.49 1.11 17.75
C MET A 104 -18.89 1.18 18.36
N LYS A 105 -19.86 0.41 17.83
CA LYS A 105 -21.26 0.35 18.30
C LYS A 105 -21.91 1.74 18.39
N HIS A 106 -21.68 2.57 17.39
CA HIS A 106 -22.17 3.94 17.34
C HIS A 106 -22.88 4.24 16.02
N SER A 107 -23.83 5.16 16.06
CA SER A 107 -24.52 5.62 14.86
C SER A 107 -23.56 6.38 13.94
N TRP A 108 -23.91 6.42 12.65
CA TRP A 108 -23.12 7.11 11.64
C TRP A 108 -22.87 8.59 12.00
N GLN A 109 -23.90 9.27 12.51
CA GLN A 109 -23.80 10.66 12.99
C GLN A 109 -22.82 10.80 14.15
N HIS A 110 -22.86 9.88 15.13
CA HIS A 110 -21.98 9.92 16.29
C HIS A 110 -20.53 9.70 15.89
N ILE A 111 -20.26 8.73 15.00
CA ILE A 111 -18.93 8.47 14.44
C ILE A 111 -18.36 9.70 13.74
N HIS A 112 -19.14 10.37 12.89
CA HIS A 112 -18.65 11.57 12.18
C HIS A 112 -18.40 12.74 13.14
N ARG A 113 -19.16 12.85 14.23
CA ARG A 113 -18.91 13.84 15.28
C ARG A 113 -17.60 13.56 16.02
N ILE A 114 -17.33 12.30 16.39
CA ILE A 114 -16.05 11.91 16.99
C ILE A 114 -14.93 12.19 16.00
N HIS A 115 -15.08 11.81 14.72
CA HIS A 115 -14.08 12.05 13.70
C HIS A 115 -13.73 13.54 13.54
N ALA A 116 -14.74 14.41 13.48
CA ALA A 116 -14.53 15.85 13.39
C ALA A 116 -13.81 16.41 14.63
N LYS A 117 -14.10 15.89 15.82
CA LYS A 117 -13.40 16.26 17.06
C LYS A 117 -11.96 15.75 17.06
N ALA A 118 -11.75 14.48 16.69
CA ALA A 118 -10.45 13.85 16.56
C ALA A 118 -9.53 14.64 15.63
N LEU A 119 -10.02 15.08 14.47
CA LEU A 119 -9.23 15.88 13.54
C LEU A 119 -8.86 17.27 14.07
N LYS A 120 -9.67 17.86 14.95
CA LYS A 120 -9.34 19.14 15.62
C LYS A 120 -8.29 18.95 16.71
N ASN A 121 -8.36 17.82 17.41
CA ASN A 121 -7.43 17.46 18.49
C ASN A 121 -6.13 16.84 17.96
N PHE A 122 -6.10 16.43 16.70
CA PHE A 122 -4.92 15.86 16.06
C PHE A 122 -3.91 16.97 15.80
N THR A 123 -2.96 17.14 16.73
CA THR A 123 -1.85 18.07 16.59
C THR A 123 -0.84 17.53 15.57
N MET A 124 -0.36 18.41 14.68
CA MET A 124 0.61 18.06 13.64
C MET A 124 2.05 18.06 14.16
#